data_AF-A0A562KCS7-F1
#
_entry.id   AF-A0A562KCS7-F1
#
_cell.length_a   1.000
_cell.length_b   1.000
_cell.length_c   1.000
_cell.angle_alpha   90.00
_cell.angle_beta   90.00
_cell.angle_gamma   90.00
#
_symmetry.space_group_name_H-M   'P 1'
#
loop_
_entity.id
_entity.type
_entity.pdbx_description
1 polymer ?
#
loop_
_entity_poly.entity_id
_entity_poly.type
_entity_poly.pdbx_seq_one_letter_code
_entity_poly.pdbx_strand_id
1 'polypeptide(L)'
;MRKLRIIYFLVILSIGCAGNKKLDLERENCNENLIFKKEFFSNLSILDDYYKNKSKSTNIANDIQLNFEEKLEKLDKIKSDYYKAIRFFSKYSKTNSEHAGNYINQIPYNKYLNYRKVWINWYEKNKCKNLELIE
;
A
#
# COMPACT_ATOMS: atom_id res chain seq x y z
N MET A 1 -46.28 2.57 -34.85
CA MET A 1 -45.00 3.24 -34.50
C MET A 1 -44.46 2.92 -33.09
N ARG A 2 -44.66 1.71 -32.53
CA ARG A 2 -44.11 1.31 -31.21
C ARG A 2 -42.99 0.27 -31.26
N LYS A 3 -42.89 -0.51 -32.35
CA LYS A 3 -41.86 -1.56 -32.51
C LYS A 3 -40.50 -1.06 -33.02
N LEU A 4 -40.43 0.15 -33.57
CA LEU A 4 -39.19 0.72 -34.13
C LEU A 4 -38.21 1.25 -33.08
N ARG A 5 -38.70 1.55 -31.85
CA ARG A 5 -37.85 2.08 -30.75
C ARG A 5 -37.07 0.99 -30.01
N ILE A 6 -37.51 -0.26 -30.06
CA ILE A 6 -36.86 -1.39 -29.37
C ILE A 6 -35.61 -1.83 -30.13
N ILE A 7 -35.64 -1.77 -31.47
CA ILE A 7 -34.47 -2.13 -32.30
C ILE A 7 -33.30 -1.17 -32.06
N TYR A 8 -33.58 0.12 -31.86
CA TYR A 8 -32.54 1.13 -31.62
C TYR A 8 -31.79 0.91 -30.30
N PHE A 9 -32.45 0.37 -29.27
CA PHE A 9 -31.81 0.04 -27.99
C PHE A 9 -30.91 -1.19 -28.05
N LEU A 10 -31.19 -2.15 -28.95
CA LEU A 10 -30.38 -3.36 -29.12
C LEU A 10 -29.09 -3.11 -29.90
N VAL A 11 -29.06 -2.12 -30.79
CA VAL A 11 -27.89 -1.79 -31.62
C VAL A 11 -26.82 -0.99 -30.85
N ILE A 12 -27.19 -0.28 -29.78
CA ILE A 12 -26.23 0.53 -28.99
C ILE A 12 -25.43 -0.34 -27.99
N LEU A 13 -25.87 -1.56 -27.69
CA LEU A 13 -25.22 -2.46 -26.73
C LEU A 13 -24.03 -3.26 -27.30
N SER A 14 -23.75 -3.19 -28.60
CA SER A 14 -22.71 -4.01 -29.26
C SER A 14 -21.37 -3.30 -29.55
N ILE A 15 -21.18 -2.04 -29.15
CA ILE A 15 -19.97 -1.26 -29.49
C ILE A 15 -18.94 -1.18 -28.33
N GLY A 16 -19.21 -1.78 -27.17
CA GLY A 16 -18.32 -1.70 -26.01
C GLY A 16 -17.49 -2.95 -25.77
N CYS A 17 -16.26 -2.98 -26.28
CA CYS A 17 -15.03 -3.59 -25.70
C CYS A 17 -14.13 -4.29 -26.74
N ALA A 18 -13.68 -3.57 -27.77
CA ALA A 18 -12.34 -3.83 -28.32
C ALA A 18 -11.30 -3.23 -27.37
N GLY A 19 -11.09 -3.88 -26.22
CA GLY A 19 -9.98 -3.56 -25.34
C GLY A 19 -8.69 -3.94 -26.07
N ASN A 20 -7.90 -2.93 -26.44
CA ASN A 20 -6.53 -3.13 -26.93
C ASN A 20 -5.74 -3.92 -25.88
N LYS A 21 -5.66 -5.25 -26.03
CA LYS A 21 -4.68 -6.08 -25.32
C LYS A 21 -3.32 -5.82 -25.95
N LYS A 22 -2.74 -4.67 -25.62
CA LYS A 22 -1.32 -4.40 -25.82
C LYS A 22 -0.69 -4.19 -24.45
N LEU A 23 -0.82 -5.20 -23.58
CA LEU A 23 -0.23 -5.15 -22.24
C LEU A 23 -0.06 -6.54 -21.63
N ASP A 24 0.52 -7.51 -22.36
CA ASP A 24 0.82 -8.82 -21.74
C ASP A 24 2.08 -9.52 -22.29
N LEU A 25 2.86 -8.90 -23.17
CA LEU A 25 4.09 -9.54 -23.69
C LEU A 25 5.33 -9.37 -22.79
N GLU A 26 5.26 -8.60 -21.70
CA GLU A 26 6.34 -8.51 -20.70
C GLU A 26 6.19 -9.52 -19.55
N ARG A 27 5.07 -10.27 -19.48
CA ARG A 27 4.76 -11.12 -18.32
C ARG A 27 5.41 -12.50 -18.35
N GLU A 28 5.92 -12.95 -19.50
CA GLU A 28 6.45 -14.33 -19.65
C GLU A 28 7.82 -14.55 -18.99
N ASN A 29 8.56 -13.50 -18.61
CA ASN A 29 9.88 -13.63 -17.94
C ASN A 29 10.03 -12.73 -16.70
N CYS A 30 8.96 -12.50 -15.93
CA CYS A 30 9.07 -11.75 -14.67
C CYS A 30 9.77 -12.59 -13.59
N ASN A 31 11.07 -12.37 -13.39
CA ASN A 31 11.80 -12.91 -12.24
C ASN A 31 11.69 -11.94 -11.05
N GLU A 32 10.63 -12.08 -10.26
CA GLU A 32 10.38 -11.26 -9.07
C GLU A 32 11.36 -11.61 -7.94
N ASN A 33 12.00 -10.61 -7.34
CA ASN A 33 12.83 -10.84 -6.15
C ASN A 33 11.94 -11.12 -4.92
N LEU A 34 11.86 -12.39 -4.52
CA LEU A 34 11.03 -12.84 -3.40
C LEU A 34 11.48 -12.30 -2.03
N ILE A 35 12.77 -12.02 -1.86
CA ILE A 35 13.31 -11.41 -0.64
C ILE A 35 12.79 -9.99 -0.54
N PHE A 36 12.93 -9.22 -1.62
CA PHE A 36 12.42 -7.85 -1.67
C PHE A 36 10.90 -7.81 -1.45
N LYS A 37 10.15 -8.72 -2.09
CA LYS A 37 8.71 -8.87 -1.90
C LYS A 37 8.34 -9.05 -0.43
N LYS A 38 9.00 -9.99 0.25
CA LYS A 38 8.76 -10.28 1.66
C LYS A 38 8.99 -9.03 2.52
N GLU A 39 10.12 -8.35 2.30
CA GLU A 39 10.46 -7.14 3.05
C GLU A 39 9.48 -5.99 2.78
N PHE A 40 9.09 -5.80 1.52
CA PHE A 40 8.12 -4.78 1.11
C PHE A 40 6.78 -4.96 1.81
N PHE A 41 6.21 -6.16 1.77
CA PHE A 41 4.91 -6.44 2.38
C PHE A 41 4.97 -6.52 3.90
N SER A 42 6.12 -6.91 4.48
CA SER A 42 6.35 -6.83 5.93
C SER A 42 6.25 -5.39 6.43
N ASN A 43 7.00 -4.46 5.81
CA ASN A 43 6.96 -3.05 6.16
C ASN A 43 5.58 -2.43 5.88
N LEU A 44 4.89 -2.86 4.82
CA LEU A 44 3.52 -2.40 4.55
C LEU A 44 2.54 -2.84 5.63
N SER A 45 2.64 -4.09 6.10
CA SER A 45 1.79 -4.65 7.16
C SER A 45 1.98 -3.90 8.48
N ILE A 46 3.21 -3.55 8.85
CA ILE A 46 3.50 -2.73 10.04
C ILE A 46 2.71 -1.42 10.00
N LEU A 47 2.66 -0.76 8.85
CA LEU A 47 1.89 0.47 8.68
C LEU A 47 0.38 0.21 8.68
N ASP A 48 -0.09 -0.83 7.98
CA ASP A 48 -1.51 -1.21 7.95
C ASP A 48 -2.02 -1.45 9.39
N ASP A 49 -1.26 -2.18 10.21
CA ASP A 49 -1.60 -2.45 11.62
C ASP A 49 -1.55 -1.19 12.48
N TYR A 50 -0.50 -0.37 12.34
CA TYR A 50 -0.37 0.91 13.03
C TYR A 50 -1.62 1.79 12.80
N TYR A 51 -2.02 1.95 11.54
CA TYR A 51 -3.16 2.80 11.18
C TYR A 51 -4.51 2.17 11.52
N LYS A 52 -4.65 0.85 11.41
CA LYS A 52 -5.88 0.13 11.80
C LYS A 52 -6.12 0.21 13.31
N ASN A 53 -5.07 0.12 14.11
CA ASN A 53 -5.19 0.25 15.57
C ASN A 53 -5.44 1.69 15.99
N LYS A 54 -4.83 2.66 15.30
CA LYS A 54 -5.07 4.09 15.53
C LYS A 54 -6.48 4.53 15.11
N SER A 55 -6.97 4.06 13.97
CA SER A 55 -8.33 4.38 13.50
C SER A 55 -9.41 3.74 14.38
N LYS A 56 -9.09 2.59 14.97
CA LYS A 56 -10.00 1.90 15.88
C LYS A 56 -10.18 2.60 17.22
N SER A 57 -9.23 3.44 17.68
CA SER A 57 -9.20 4.10 19.00
C SER A 57 -10.19 3.46 19.99
N THR A 58 -9.96 2.18 20.28
CA THR A 58 -10.75 1.39 21.22
C THR A 58 -9.75 0.74 22.14
N ASN A 59 -9.57 1.38 23.28
CA ASN A 59 -9.15 0.80 24.55
C ASN A 59 -7.86 -0.04 24.54
N ILE A 60 -6.70 0.62 24.44
CA ILE A 60 -5.49 0.12 25.14
C ILE A 60 -5.76 0.05 26.66
N ALA A 61 -6.82 0.71 27.14
CA ALA A 61 -7.36 0.57 28.49
C ALA A 61 -7.90 -0.83 28.85
N ASN A 62 -8.15 -1.73 27.88
CA ASN A 62 -8.73 -3.06 28.15
C ASN A 62 -7.71 -4.20 28.25
N ASP A 63 -6.42 -3.95 28.00
CA ASP A 63 -5.35 -4.88 28.39
C ASP A 63 -5.09 -4.66 29.90
N ILE A 64 -5.94 -5.26 30.73
CA ILE A 64 -5.92 -5.20 32.21
C ILE A 64 -4.66 -5.89 32.79
N GLN A 65 -3.77 -6.43 31.96
CA GLN A 65 -2.71 -7.36 32.41
C GLN A 65 -1.27 -6.92 32.15
N LEU A 66 -1.03 -5.81 31.43
CA LEU A 66 0.33 -5.28 31.23
C LEU A 66 0.67 -4.24 32.29
N ASN A 67 1.84 -4.39 32.91
CA ASN A 67 2.39 -3.38 33.82
C ASN A 67 2.80 -2.12 33.03
N PHE A 68 3.12 -1.04 33.75
CA PHE A 68 3.44 0.24 33.12
C PHE A 68 4.68 0.18 32.22
N GLU A 69 5.71 -0.56 32.62
CA GLU A 69 6.97 -0.69 31.89
C GLU A 69 6.77 -1.43 30.56
N GLU A 70 6.02 -2.53 30.57
CA GLU A 70 5.71 -3.30 29.36
C GLU A 70 4.86 -2.48 28.37
N LYS A 71 3.98 -1.59 28.88
CA LYS A 71 3.22 -0.65 28.04
C LYS A 71 4.13 0.36 27.37
N LEU A 72 5.10 0.92 28.09
CA LEU A 72 6.09 1.85 27.52
C LEU A 72 6.95 1.16 26.46
N GLU A 73 7.47 -0.04 26.76
CA GLU A 73 8.27 -0.81 25.80
C GLU A 73 7.48 -1.12 24.53
N LYS A 74 6.21 -1.53 24.67
CA LYS A 74 5.33 -1.80 23.51
C LYS A 74 5.09 -0.53 22.68
N LEU A 75 4.90 0.62 23.31
CA LEU A 75 4.73 1.90 22.61
C LEU A 75 6.00 2.33 21.87
N ASP A 76 7.16 2.19 22.51
CA ASP A 76 8.45 2.51 21.90
C ASP A 76 8.76 1.59 20.72
N LYS A 77 8.44 0.30 20.86
CA LYS A 77 8.55 -0.67 19.77
C LYS A 77 7.65 -0.31 18.59
N ILE A 78 6.37 -0.02 18.83
CA ILE A 78 5.42 0.40 17.77
C ILE A 78 5.94 1.65 17.04
N LYS A 79 6.44 2.64 17.78
CA LYS A 79 7.01 3.87 17.22
C LYS A 79 8.26 3.59 16.39
N SER A 80 9.16 2.74 16.88
CA SER A 80 10.38 2.32 16.19
C SER A 80 10.06 1.58 14.89
N ASP A 81 9.16 0.60 14.94
CA ASP A 81 8.73 -0.20 13.78
C ASP A 81 8.06 0.68 12.72
N TYR A 82 7.21 1.63 13.14
CA TYR A 82 6.62 2.64 12.25
C TYR A 82 7.70 3.43 11.48
N TYR A 83 8.69 3.97 12.18
CA TYR A 83 9.74 4.76 11.53
C TYR A 83 10.62 3.94 10.59
N LYS A 84 10.94 2.69 10.97
CA LYS A 84 11.68 1.77 10.09
C LYS A 84 10.90 1.50 8.80
N ALA A 85 9.61 1.22 8.88
CA ALA A 85 8.78 0.98 7.72
C ALA A 85 8.65 2.21 6.81
N ILE A 86 8.45 3.39 7.39
CA ILE A 86 8.42 4.64 6.64
C ILE A 86 9.76 4.93 5.94
N ARG A 87 10.88 4.70 6.63
CA ARG A 87 12.23 4.83 6.07
C ARG A 87 12.44 3.86 4.91
N PHE A 88 12.00 2.61 5.03
CA PHE A 88 12.05 1.63 3.94
C PHE A 88 11.39 2.19 2.67
N PHE A 89 10.14 2.65 2.75
CA PHE A 89 9.44 3.17 1.57
C PHE A 89 10.08 4.44 0.97
N SER A 90 10.78 5.23 1.79
CA SER A 90 11.50 6.41 1.31
C SER A 90 12.70 6.11 0.43
N LYS A 91 13.33 4.95 0.60
CA LYS A 91 14.48 4.52 -0.22
C LYS A 91 14.07 4.19 -1.66
N TYR A 92 12.84 3.72 -1.86
CA TYR A 92 12.40 3.14 -3.14
C TYR A 92 11.39 3.99 -3.91
N SER A 93 10.48 4.65 -3.20
CA SER A 93 9.48 5.52 -3.82
C SER A 93 9.92 6.99 -3.69
N LYS A 94 10.31 7.61 -4.81
CA LYS A 94 10.64 9.06 -4.86
C LYS A 94 9.54 9.95 -4.28
N THR A 95 8.30 9.46 -4.24
CA THR A 95 7.15 10.16 -3.64
C THR A 95 7.29 10.42 -2.13
N ASN A 96 8.27 9.81 -1.47
CA ASN A 96 8.50 9.98 -0.04
C ASN A 96 9.73 10.80 0.33
N SER A 97 10.61 11.20 -0.60
CA SER A 97 11.86 11.88 -0.20
C SER A 97 11.62 13.25 0.46
N GLU A 98 10.60 13.99 0.03
CA GLU A 98 10.19 15.25 0.68
C GLU A 98 9.54 15.06 2.06
N HIS A 99 8.94 13.89 2.31
CA HIS A 99 8.27 13.59 3.58
C HIS A 99 9.17 12.84 4.57
N ALA A 100 10.16 12.09 4.05
CA ALA A 100 11.23 11.38 4.76
C ALA A 100 12.11 12.27 5.62
N GLY A 101 12.44 13.45 5.13
CA GLY A 101 13.30 14.39 5.82
C GLY A 101 12.68 15.02 7.07
N ASN A 102 11.35 15.00 7.22
CA ASN A 102 10.63 15.79 8.23
C ASN A 102 9.70 14.97 9.15
N TYR A 103 9.92 13.66 9.31
CA TYR A 103 9.07 12.76 10.14
C TYR A 103 9.15 12.98 11.66
N ILE A 104 9.31 14.22 12.10
CA ILE A 104 8.98 14.64 13.46
C ILE A 104 7.49 14.36 13.74
N ASN A 105 6.63 14.37 12.71
CA ASN A 105 5.19 14.16 12.83
C ASN A 105 4.67 12.91 12.10
N GLN A 106 3.74 12.19 12.74
CA GLN A 106 3.06 11.00 12.19
C GLN A 106 2.20 11.38 10.97
N ILE A 107 2.22 10.57 9.90
CA ILE A 107 1.40 10.80 8.71
C ILE A 107 -0.10 10.66 9.07
N PRO A 108 -0.97 11.61 8.72
CA PRO A 108 -2.42 11.46 8.87
C PRO A 108 -2.97 10.23 8.11
N TYR A 109 -4.01 9.57 8.64
CA TYR A 109 -4.54 8.32 8.06
C TYR A 109 -4.99 8.46 6.59
N ASN A 110 -5.68 9.54 6.25
CA ASN A 110 -6.09 9.82 4.87
C ASN A 110 -4.90 9.97 3.91
N LYS A 111 -3.80 10.62 4.34
CA LYS A 111 -2.55 10.70 3.57
C LYS A 111 -1.90 9.33 3.45
N TYR A 112 -1.89 8.54 4.52
CA TYR A 112 -1.38 7.17 4.49
C TYR A 112 -2.11 6.31 3.44
N LEU A 113 -3.44 6.36 3.37
CA LEU A 113 -4.20 5.61 2.35
C LEU A 113 -3.78 5.96 0.92
N ASN A 114 -3.45 7.22 0.67
CA ASN A 114 -2.93 7.66 -0.63
C ASN A 114 -1.52 7.12 -0.87
N TYR A 115 -0.63 7.21 0.11
CA TYR A 115 0.74 6.68 -0.01
C TYR A 115 0.78 5.17 -0.18
N ARG A 116 -0.07 4.43 0.54
CA ARG A 116 -0.24 2.99 0.39
C ARG A 116 -0.54 2.60 -1.07
N LYS A 117 -1.47 3.31 -1.73
CA LYS A 117 -1.77 3.08 -3.15
C LYS A 117 -0.56 3.38 -4.04
N VAL A 118 0.15 4.47 -3.77
CA VAL A 118 1.36 4.84 -4.51
C VAL A 118 2.45 3.78 -4.38
N TRP A 119 2.72 3.28 -3.17
CA TRP A 119 3.73 2.25 -2.93
C TRP A 119 3.38 0.93 -3.61
N ILE A 120 2.12 0.47 -3.52
CA ILE A 120 1.66 -0.74 -4.22
C ILE A 120 1.81 -0.57 -5.73
N ASN A 121 1.38 0.56 -6.28
CA ASN A 121 1.51 0.82 -7.72
C ASN A 121 2.98 0.88 -8.16
N TRP A 122 3.86 1.44 -7.33
CA TRP A 122 5.29 1.44 -7.58
C TRP A 122 5.85 0.01 -7.57
N TYR A 123 5.46 -0.81 -6.58
CA TYR A 123 5.88 -2.21 -6.49
C TYR A 123 5.47 -3.00 -7.73
N GLU A 124 4.19 -2.95 -8.11
CA GLU A 124 3.68 -3.68 -9.27
C GLU A 124 4.40 -3.31 -10.58
N LYS A 125 4.78 -2.03 -10.74
CA LYS A 125 5.52 -1.53 -11.90
C LYS A 125 7.01 -1.89 -11.90
N ASN A 126 7.58 -2.30 -10.76
CA ASN A 126 9.03 -2.50 -10.63
C ASN A 126 9.43 -3.89 -10.12
N LYS A 127 8.48 -4.73 -9.67
CA LYS A 127 8.76 -6.04 -9.07
C LYS A 127 9.59 -6.99 -9.94
N CYS A 128 9.56 -6.82 -11.26
CA CYS A 128 10.33 -7.63 -12.22
C CYS A 128 11.70 -7.03 -12.59
N LYS A 129 12.11 -5.91 -11.98
CA LYS A 129 13.36 -5.18 -12.32
C LYS A 129 14.54 -5.55 -11.42
N ASN A 130 14.56 -6.79 -10.89
CA ASN A 130 15.56 -7.26 -9.93
C ASN A 130 15.79 -6.25 -8.78
N LEU A 131 14.72 -5.92 -8.04
CA LEU A 131 14.81 -4.98 -6.93
C LEU A 131 15.71 -5.54 -5.82
N GLU A 132 16.69 -4.76 -5.37
CA GLU A 132 17.63 -5.13 -4.31
C GLU A 132 17.33 -4.37 -3.01
N LEU A 133 17.67 -5.00 -1.89
CA LEU A 133 17.63 -4.34 -0.58
C LEU A 133 18.79 -3.34 -0.48
N ILE A 134 18.46 -2.08 -0.23
CA ILE A 134 19.42 -1.00 -0.02
C ILE A 134 19.60 -0.91 1.49
N GLU A 135 20.77 -1.29 2.00
CA GLU A 135 21.13 -1.20 3.41
C GLU A 135 21.23 0.25 3.88
#